data_AF-F7YGJ5-F1
#
_entry.id   AF-F7YGJ5-F1
#
_cell.length_a   1.000
_cell.length_b   1.000
_cell.length_c   1.000
_cell.angle_alpha   90.00
_cell.angle_beta   90.00
_cell.angle_gamma   90.00
#
_symmetry.space_group_name_H-M   'P 1'
#
loop_
_entity.id
_entity.type
_entity.pdbx_description
1 polymer ?
#
loop_
_entity_poly.entity_id
_entity_poly.type
_entity_poly.pdbx_seq_one_letter_code
_entity_poly.pdbx_strand_id
1 'polypeptide(L)'
;MLKSNLNVRSLVIAAGIGALFTISPARAEDASAAAAYKDIEATLGSVPDMFKTLPDVAIAGAWAEIKGVQLNPNTALDGKTKELMGLAVAAQIPCQYCIYFHTEAAKLNGASDEEIKETIAMAAIVRHWSTILNGSQVDLATFKKQTDDVFAAVKAKSQ
;
A
#
# COMPACT_ATOMS: atom_id res chain seq x y z
N MET A 1 51.75 29.45 44.17
CA MET A 1 51.39 30.87 44.42
C MET A 1 51.67 31.66 43.15
N LEU A 2 50.65 32.08 42.42
CA LEU A 2 50.57 33.44 41.87
C LEU A 2 49.12 33.70 41.47
N LYS A 3 48.48 34.61 42.20
CA LYS A 3 47.15 35.13 41.94
C LYS A 3 47.23 36.29 40.94
N SER A 4 46.06 36.61 40.40
CA SER A 4 45.61 37.97 40.01
C SER A 4 45.74 38.31 38.53
N ASN A 5 44.79 38.95 37.85
CA ASN A 5 43.33 39.16 37.99
C ASN A 5 42.91 39.93 36.72
N LEU A 6 41.67 39.67 36.25
CA LEU A 6 40.74 40.59 35.58
C LEU A 6 41.21 41.46 34.39
N ASN A 7 40.51 41.36 33.24
CA ASN A 7 39.36 42.24 33.02
C ASN A 7 38.54 41.94 31.74
N VAL A 8 37.23 42.09 31.93
CA VAL A 8 36.12 42.01 30.99
C VAL A 8 36.22 43.09 29.91
N ARG A 9 35.88 42.75 28.65
CA ARG A 9 35.16 43.65 27.72
C ARG A 9 34.57 42.89 26.53
N SER A 10 33.27 43.11 26.37
CA SER A 10 32.30 42.64 25.39
C SER A 10 32.75 42.72 23.93
N LEU A 11 32.25 41.83 23.06
CA LEU A 11 31.28 42.17 22.00
C LEU A 11 30.82 40.93 21.21
N VAL A 12 29.51 40.88 20.99
CA VAL A 12 28.76 39.98 20.10
C VAL A 12 29.24 40.13 18.65
N ILE A 13 29.46 39.01 17.94
CA ILE A 13 29.17 38.93 16.50
C ILE A 13 28.42 37.61 16.25
N ALA A 14 27.10 37.72 16.25
CA ALA A 14 26.22 36.78 15.59
C ALA A 14 26.29 37.05 14.08
N ALA A 15 26.90 36.15 13.32
CA ALA A 15 26.80 36.06 11.85
C ALA A 15 27.37 34.69 11.44
N GLY A 16 26.69 33.78 10.77
CA GLY A 16 25.37 33.82 10.16
C GLY A 16 24.86 32.38 10.00
N ILE A 17 23.74 32.09 10.65
CA ILE A 17 22.82 31.02 10.27
C ILE A 17 21.63 31.77 9.65
N GLY A 18 21.77 32.19 8.40
CA GLY A 18 20.84 33.15 7.81
C GLY A 18 20.81 33.08 6.30
N ALA A 19 20.55 31.89 5.75
CA ALA A 19 20.12 31.73 4.35
C ALA A 19 19.56 30.32 4.04
N LEU A 20 18.82 29.70 4.97
CA LEU A 20 18.31 28.33 4.80
C LEU A 20 16.78 28.21 4.88
N PHE A 21 16.00 29.23 4.50
CA PHE A 21 14.54 29.07 4.42
C PHE A 21 13.91 30.02 3.40
N THR A 22 13.87 29.62 2.12
CA THR A 22 12.73 29.92 1.22
C THR A 22 12.73 28.92 0.05
N ILE A 23 12.44 27.65 0.32
CA ILE A 23 11.78 26.80 -0.68
C ILE A 23 10.36 26.74 -0.16
N SER A 24 9.42 27.45 -0.77
CA SER A 24 8.00 27.42 -0.36
C SER A 24 7.34 26.19 -0.99
N PRO A 25 7.14 25.09 -0.26
CA PRO A 25 6.58 23.85 -0.81
C PRO A 25 5.04 23.96 -0.96
N ALA A 26 4.42 24.74 -0.07
CA ALA A 26 2.97 24.87 0.07
C ALA A 26 2.24 25.12 -1.26
N ARG A 27 2.75 26.05 -2.09
CA ARG A 27 2.06 26.43 -3.33
C ARG A 27 2.09 25.34 -4.42
N ALA A 28 3.14 24.52 -4.45
CA ALA A 28 3.26 23.41 -5.40
C ALA A 28 2.50 22.18 -4.90
N GLU A 29 2.50 21.95 -3.59
CA GLU A 29 1.71 20.91 -2.93
C GLU A 29 0.21 21.14 -3.15
N ASP A 30 -0.28 22.36 -2.93
CA ASP A 30 -1.69 22.73 -3.14
C ASP A 30 -2.16 22.47 -4.59
N ALA A 31 -1.31 22.79 -5.57
CA ALA A 31 -1.61 22.56 -6.99
C ALA A 31 -1.68 21.07 -7.34
N SER A 32 -0.81 20.24 -6.73
CA SER A 32 -0.80 18.80 -6.94
C SER A 32 -2.03 18.12 -6.33
N ALA A 33 -2.48 18.59 -5.16
CA ALA A 33 -3.68 18.09 -4.50
C ALA A 33 -4.95 18.41 -5.30
N ALA A 34 -5.10 19.66 -5.73
CA ALA A 34 -6.23 20.09 -6.55
C ALA A 34 -6.32 19.32 -7.87
N ALA A 35 -5.17 19.07 -8.53
CA ALA A 35 -5.12 18.27 -9.74
C ALA A 35 -5.54 16.81 -9.51
N ALA A 36 -5.10 16.20 -8.40
CA ALA A 36 -5.49 14.85 -8.03
C ALA A 36 -6.99 14.73 -7.77
N TYR A 37 -7.59 15.65 -6.98
CA TYR A 37 -9.03 15.64 -6.72
C TYR A 37 -9.87 15.78 -7.99
N LYS A 38 -9.47 16.68 -8.90
CA LYS A 38 -10.14 16.84 -10.20
C LYS A 38 -10.08 15.55 -11.04
N ASP A 39 -8.94 14.88 -11.03
CA ASP A 39 -8.76 13.65 -11.79
C ASP A 39 -9.50 12.45 -11.18
N ILE A 40 -9.59 12.38 -9.84
CA ILE A 40 -10.44 11.42 -9.14
C ILE A 40 -11.90 11.62 -9.55
N GLU A 41 -12.41 12.85 -9.51
CA GLU A 41 -13.78 13.16 -9.90
C GLU A 41 -14.05 12.79 -11.37
N ALA A 42 -13.12 13.09 -12.27
CA ALA A 42 -13.23 12.74 -13.68
C ALA A 42 -13.22 11.21 -13.91
N THR A 43 -12.46 10.45 -13.10
CA THR A 43 -12.31 9.01 -13.27
C THR A 43 -13.43 8.21 -12.59
N LEU A 44 -13.86 8.63 -11.40
CA LEU A 44 -14.81 7.89 -10.56
C LEU A 44 -16.23 8.52 -10.55
N GLY A 45 -16.40 9.69 -11.18
CA GLY A 45 -17.66 10.45 -11.19
C GLY A 45 -17.95 11.23 -9.91
N SER A 46 -17.15 11.04 -8.86
CA SER A 46 -17.18 11.81 -7.62
C SER A 46 -15.83 11.65 -6.89
N VAL A 47 -15.60 12.40 -5.82
CA VAL A 47 -14.49 12.17 -4.90
C VAL A 47 -15.00 11.40 -3.67
N PRO A 48 -14.78 10.08 -3.56
CA PRO A 48 -15.11 9.30 -2.38
C PRO A 48 -14.43 9.80 -1.10
N ASP A 49 -15.02 9.53 0.06
CA ASP A 49 -14.48 9.97 1.35
C ASP A 49 -13.11 9.37 1.68
N MET A 50 -12.78 8.19 1.16
CA MET A 50 -11.43 7.60 1.26
C MET A 50 -10.32 8.53 0.75
N PHE A 51 -10.65 9.40 -0.21
CA PHE A 51 -9.71 10.39 -0.75
C PHE A 51 -9.77 11.72 -0.01
N LYS A 52 -10.95 12.12 0.50
CA LYS A 52 -11.11 13.37 1.27
C LYS A 52 -10.46 13.31 2.65
N THR A 53 -10.26 12.11 3.20
CA THR A 53 -9.64 11.91 4.51
C THR A 53 -8.11 11.96 4.46
N LEU A 54 -7.50 11.89 3.27
CA LEU A 54 -6.07 12.04 3.10
C LEU A 54 -5.65 13.51 3.26
N PRO A 55 -4.49 13.78 3.87
CA PRO A 55 -3.89 15.11 3.79
C PRO A 55 -3.61 15.50 2.33
N ASP A 56 -3.76 16.79 2.00
CA ASP A 56 -3.52 17.31 0.64
C ASP A 56 -2.12 16.97 0.10
N VAL A 57 -1.10 16.93 0.96
CA VAL A 57 0.26 16.53 0.56
C VAL A 57 0.36 15.07 0.09
N ALA A 58 -0.58 14.21 0.51
CA ALA A 58 -0.55 12.77 0.23
C ALA A 58 -1.48 12.36 -0.93
N ILE A 59 -2.52 13.13 -1.24
CA ILE A 59 -3.57 12.70 -2.18
C ILE A 59 -3.04 12.41 -3.58
N ALA A 60 -2.10 13.21 -4.08
CA ALA A 60 -1.53 13.02 -5.41
C ALA A 60 -0.76 11.69 -5.51
N GLY A 61 0.00 11.32 -4.47
CA GLY A 61 0.72 10.05 -4.41
C GLY A 61 -0.22 8.84 -4.30
N ALA A 62 -1.21 8.92 -3.39
CA ALA A 62 -2.20 7.85 -3.21
C ALA A 62 -3.02 7.60 -4.49
N TRP A 63 -3.42 8.67 -5.17
CA TRP A 63 -4.15 8.55 -6.43
C TRP A 63 -3.28 7.98 -7.56
N ALA A 64 -2.00 8.37 -7.62
CA ALA A 64 -1.06 7.80 -8.58
C ALA A 64 -0.86 6.29 -8.38
N GLU A 65 -0.83 5.80 -7.14
CA GLU A 65 -0.75 4.38 -6.82
C GLU A 65 -1.97 3.61 -7.35
N ILE A 66 -3.18 4.07 -7.02
CA ILE A 66 -4.43 3.44 -7.48
C ILE A 66 -4.51 3.43 -9.00
N LYS A 67 -4.23 4.56 -9.67
CA LYS A 67 -4.24 4.61 -11.13
C LYS A 67 -3.16 3.76 -11.77
N GLY A 68 -1.95 3.76 -11.20
CA GLY A 68 -0.77 3.10 -11.77
C GLY A 68 -0.82 1.58 -11.67
N VAL A 69 -1.46 1.06 -10.63
CA VAL A 69 -1.52 -0.38 -10.34
C VAL A 69 -2.93 -0.92 -10.45
N GLN A 70 -3.87 -0.42 -9.64
CA GLN A 70 -5.20 -1.01 -9.52
C GLN A 70 -6.05 -0.79 -10.79
N LEU A 71 -6.18 0.47 -11.22
CA LEU A 71 -7.02 0.83 -12.38
C LEU A 71 -6.30 0.73 -13.72
N ASN A 72 -4.99 0.43 -13.74
CA ASN A 72 -4.20 0.40 -14.96
C ASN A 72 -4.48 -0.86 -15.79
N PRO A 73 -5.07 -0.76 -17.01
CA PRO A 73 -5.30 -1.92 -17.86
C PRO A 73 -4.01 -2.44 -18.53
N ASN A 74 -2.91 -1.68 -18.48
CA ASN A 74 -1.65 -2.00 -19.17
C ASN A 74 -0.62 -2.68 -18.24
N THR A 75 -1.07 -3.38 -17.21
CA THR A 75 -0.21 -4.19 -16.33
C THR A 75 -0.32 -5.68 -16.67
N ALA A 76 0.55 -6.50 -16.11
CA ALA A 76 0.54 -7.95 -16.34
C ALA A 76 -0.74 -8.67 -15.88
N LEU A 77 -1.45 -8.12 -14.88
CA LEU A 77 -2.72 -8.65 -14.40
C LEU A 77 -3.88 -7.81 -14.95
N ASP A 78 -4.96 -8.49 -15.35
CA ASP A 78 -6.21 -7.83 -15.71
C ASP A 78 -6.98 -7.31 -14.48
N GLY A 79 -7.99 -6.48 -14.72
CA GLY A 79 -8.79 -5.89 -13.64
C GLY A 79 -9.53 -6.92 -12.80
N LYS A 80 -10.10 -7.96 -13.43
CA LYS A 80 -10.80 -9.03 -12.71
C LYS A 80 -9.87 -9.73 -11.70
N THR A 81 -8.67 -10.12 -12.16
CA THR A 81 -7.68 -10.80 -11.33
C THR A 81 -7.25 -9.94 -10.16
N LYS A 82 -6.99 -8.64 -10.39
CA LYS A 82 -6.62 -7.70 -9.32
C LYS A 82 -7.70 -7.57 -8.26
N GLU A 83 -8.95 -7.43 -8.67
CA GLU A 83 -10.06 -7.23 -7.73
C GLU A 83 -10.41 -8.52 -6.98
N LEU A 84 -10.29 -9.70 -7.60
CA LEU A 84 -10.38 -10.98 -6.87
C LEU A 84 -9.24 -11.16 -5.86
N MET A 85 -8.00 -10.77 -6.21
CA MET A 85 -6.89 -10.73 -5.24
C MET A 85 -7.19 -9.77 -4.08
N GLY A 86 -7.69 -8.57 -4.39
CA GLY A 86 -8.11 -7.58 -3.39
C GLY A 86 -9.19 -8.11 -2.47
N LEU A 87 -10.19 -8.82 -3.01
CA LEU A 87 -11.24 -9.48 -2.24
C LEU A 87 -10.69 -10.56 -1.30
N ALA A 88 -9.77 -11.41 -1.77
CA ALA A 88 -9.13 -12.42 -0.94
C ALA A 88 -8.36 -11.80 0.24
N VAL A 89 -7.60 -10.72 -0.02
CA VAL A 89 -6.90 -9.97 1.03
C VAL A 89 -7.89 -9.35 2.01
N ALA A 90 -8.91 -8.66 1.50
CA ALA A 90 -9.96 -8.00 2.28
C ALA A 90 -10.68 -8.97 3.23
N ALA A 91 -10.97 -10.19 2.78
CA ALA A 91 -11.58 -11.24 3.59
C ALA A 91 -10.66 -11.72 4.73
N GLN A 92 -9.33 -11.70 4.55
CA GLN A 92 -8.37 -12.13 5.56
C GLN A 92 -8.01 -11.09 6.61
N ILE A 93 -8.07 -9.80 6.25
CA ILE A 93 -7.97 -8.66 7.17
C ILE A 93 -9.35 -8.19 7.69
N PRO A 94 -10.36 -9.06 7.62
CA PRO A 94 -11.81 -8.79 7.52
C PRO A 94 -12.26 -7.31 7.43
N CYS A 95 -11.81 -6.59 6.39
CA CYS A 95 -12.17 -5.20 6.18
C CYS A 95 -13.53 -5.08 5.47
N GLN A 96 -14.59 -4.68 6.16
CA GLN A 96 -15.95 -4.58 5.58
C GLN A 96 -16.02 -3.66 4.36
N TYR A 97 -15.35 -2.49 4.42
CA TYR A 97 -15.28 -1.55 3.30
C TYR A 97 -14.61 -2.18 2.08
N CYS A 98 -13.48 -2.86 2.30
CA CYS A 98 -12.67 -3.46 1.26
C CYS A 98 -13.38 -4.67 0.65
N ILE A 99 -14.06 -5.49 1.47
CA ILE A 99 -14.87 -6.63 1.01
C ILE A 99 -15.94 -6.12 0.04
N TYR A 100 -16.70 -5.10 0.45
CA TYR A 100 -17.75 -4.54 -0.40
C TYR A 100 -17.17 -3.95 -1.69
N PHE A 101 -16.15 -3.09 -1.58
CA PHE A 101 -15.53 -2.45 -2.73
C PHE A 101 -14.98 -3.46 -3.74
N HIS A 102 -14.13 -4.39 -3.30
CA HIS A 102 -13.49 -5.34 -4.19
C HIS A 102 -14.48 -6.37 -4.76
N THR A 103 -15.57 -6.67 -4.05
CA THR A 103 -16.66 -7.51 -4.59
C THR A 103 -17.33 -6.82 -5.78
N GLU A 104 -17.72 -5.56 -5.63
CA GLU A 104 -18.40 -4.82 -6.69
C GLU A 104 -17.46 -4.48 -7.84
N ALA A 105 -16.20 -4.15 -7.55
CA ALA A 105 -15.18 -3.92 -8.56
C ALA A 105 -14.84 -5.19 -9.35
N ALA A 106 -14.79 -6.36 -8.69
CA ALA A 106 -14.59 -7.64 -9.38
C ALA A 106 -15.75 -7.94 -10.35
N LYS A 107 -17.00 -7.76 -9.90
CA LYS A 107 -18.19 -7.91 -10.77
C LYS A 107 -18.18 -6.93 -11.95
N LEU A 108 -17.80 -5.68 -11.71
CA LEU A 108 -17.65 -4.68 -12.77
C LEU A 108 -16.61 -5.11 -13.82
N ASN A 109 -15.58 -5.83 -13.40
CA ASN A 109 -14.57 -6.42 -14.28
C ASN A 109 -14.97 -7.81 -14.84
N GLY A 110 -16.22 -8.22 -14.67
CA GLY A 110 -16.76 -9.45 -15.26
C GLY A 110 -16.53 -10.71 -14.44
N ALA A 111 -16.24 -10.61 -13.14
CA ALA A 111 -16.20 -11.78 -12.27
C ALA A 111 -17.59 -12.38 -12.09
N SER A 112 -17.70 -13.71 -12.20
CA SER A 112 -18.93 -14.43 -11.86
C SER A 112 -19.08 -14.63 -10.35
N ASP A 113 -20.30 -14.97 -9.92
CA ASP A 113 -20.55 -15.34 -8.52
C ASP A 113 -19.76 -16.60 -8.12
N GLU A 114 -19.51 -17.52 -9.05
CA GLU A 114 -18.65 -18.69 -8.84
C GLU A 114 -17.19 -18.27 -8.59
N GLU A 115 -16.63 -17.38 -9.40
CA GLU A 115 -15.26 -16.88 -9.20
C GLU A 115 -15.11 -16.16 -7.85
N ILE A 116 -16.13 -15.43 -7.42
CA ILE A 116 -16.18 -14.80 -6.08
C ILE A 116 -16.20 -15.86 -4.97
N LYS A 117 -17.06 -16.88 -5.07
CA LYS A 117 -17.14 -17.98 -4.09
C LYS A 117 -15.82 -18.73 -3.99
N GLU A 118 -15.20 -19.05 -5.13
CA GLU A 118 -13.90 -19.74 -5.19
C GLU A 118 -12.77 -18.88 -4.60
N THR A 119 -12.78 -17.58 -4.86
CA THR A 119 -11.83 -16.62 -4.28
C THR A 119 -11.91 -16.61 -2.75
N ILE A 120 -13.13 -16.57 -2.20
CA ILE A 120 -13.37 -16.60 -0.75
C ILE A 120 -12.92 -17.95 -0.17
N ALA A 121 -13.24 -19.07 -0.83
CA ALA A 121 -12.81 -20.40 -0.40
C ALA A 121 -11.28 -20.53 -0.40
N MET A 122 -10.61 -20.02 -1.43
CA MET A 122 -9.15 -20.01 -1.52
C MET A 122 -8.53 -19.16 -0.41
N ALA A 123 -9.09 -17.97 -0.14
CA ALA A 123 -8.65 -17.15 0.98
C ALA A 123 -8.76 -17.91 2.32
N ALA A 124 -9.89 -18.61 2.56
CA ALA A 124 -10.10 -19.40 3.77
C ALA A 124 -9.08 -20.55 3.90
N ILE A 125 -8.78 -21.26 2.80
CA ILE A 125 -7.76 -22.32 2.77
C ILE A 125 -6.39 -21.79 3.19
N VAL A 126 -5.98 -20.62 2.67
CA VAL A 126 -4.69 -20.00 3.04
C VAL A 126 -4.63 -19.70 4.54
N ARG A 127 -5.71 -19.16 5.12
CA ARG A 127 -5.78 -18.87 6.56
C ARG A 127 -5.77 -20.10 7.42
N HIS A 128 -6.48 -21.14 7.00
CA HIS A 128 -6.50 -22.42 7.70
C HIS A 128 -5.09 -22.98 7.84
N TRP A 129 -4.35 -23.09 6.73
CA TRP A 129 -2.98 -23.61 6.76
C TRP A 129 -2.00 -22.67 7.44
N SER A 130 -2.18 -21.35 7.34
CA SER A 130 -1.40 -20.40 8.14
C SER A 130 -1.56 -20.65 9.64
N THR A 131 -2.78 -20.93 10.10
CA THR A 131 -3.06 -21.26 11.50
C THR A 131 -2.35 -22.54 11.93
N ILE A 132 -2.39 -23.59 11.11
CA ILE A 132 -1.72 -24.86 11.39
C ILE A 132 -0.19 -24.70 11.42
N LEU A 133 0.40 -24.10 10.37
CA LEU A 133 1.86 -24.00 10.23
C LEU A 133 2.48 -23.09 11.30
N ASN A 134 1.94 -21.88 11.47
CA ASN A 134 2.45 -20.94 12.47
C ASN A 134 2.12 -21.42 13.89
N GLY A 135 0.90 -21.90 14.12
CA GLY A 135 0.47 -22.39 15.45
C GLY A 135 1.26 -23.61 15.91
N SER A 136 1.62 -24.50 15.00
CA SER A 136 2.43 -25.70 15.30
C SER A 136 3.93 -25.42 15.29
N GLN A 137 4.36 -24.18 15.04
CA GLN A 137 5.78 -23.78 14.99
C GLN A 137 6.60 -24.66 14.03
N VAL A 138 6.05 -24.94 12.84
CA VAL A 138 6.77 -25.71 11.81
C VAL A 138 8.05 -24.97 11.44
N ASP A 139 9.18 -25.68 11.47
CA ASP A 139 10.47 -25.10 11.09
C ASP A 139 10.45 -24.67 9.61
N LEU A 140 10.74 -23.39 9.35
CA LEU A 140 10.62 -22.79 8.03
C LEU A 140 11.64 -23.36 7.04
N ALA A 141 12.84 -23.70 7.48
CA ALA A 141 13.87 -24.28 6.60
C ALA A 141 13.43 -25.67 6.12
N THR A 142 12.93 -26.49 7.02
CA THR A 142 12.37 -27.80 6.74
C THR A 142 11.16 -27.70 5.81
N PHE A 143 10.22 -26.80 6.12
CA PHE A 143 9.03 -26.59 5.28
C PHE A 143 9.38 -26.19 3.85
N LYS A 144 10.34 -25.27 3.66
CA LYS A 144 10.82 -24.86 2.33
C LYS A 144 11.38 -26.06 1.56
N LYS A 145 12.29 -26.81 2.17
CA LYS A 145 12.88 -27.99 1.53
C LYS A 145 11.81 -29.01 1.11
N GLN A 146 10.89 -29.33 2.02
CA GLN A 146 9.80 -30.27 1.74
C GLN A 146 8.87 -29.77 0.62
N THR A 147 8.57 -28.47 0.60
CA THR A 147 7.76 -27.85 -0.45
C THR A 147 8.45 -27.96 -1.80
N ASP A 148 9.74 -27.61 -1.88
CA ASP A 148 10.52 -27.72 -3.12
C ASP A 148 10.58 -29.17 -3.63
N ASP A 149 10.83 -30.14 -2.74
CA ASP A 149 10.82 -31.57 -3.06
C ASP A 149 9.46 -32.03 -3.62
N VAL A 150 8.35 -31.53 -3.03
CA VAL A 150 6.98 -31.82 -3.51
C VAL A 150 6.76 -31.26 -4.91
N PHE A 151 7.08 -30.00 -5.17
CA PHE A 151 6.89 -29.39 -6.49
C PHE A 151 7.78 -30.04 -7.56
N ALA A 152 9.01 -30.43 -7.22
CA ALA A 152 9.88 -31.19 -8.10
C ALA A 152 9.26 -32.55 -8.47
N ALA A 153 8.72 -33.27 -7.49
CA ALA A 153 8.06 -34.56 -7.71
C ALA A 153 6.77 -34.43 -8.54
N VAL A 154 5.98 -33.37 -8.35
CA VAL A 154 4.79 -33.10 -9.17
C VAL A 154 5.20 -32.82 -10.62
N LYS A 155 6.19 -31.93 -10.84
CA LYS A 155 6.66 -31.60 -12.18
C LYS A 155 7.15 -32.83 -12.95
N ALA A 156 7.87 -33.73 -12.28
CA ALA A 156 8.36 -34.96 -12.89
C ALA A 156 7.25 -35.93 -13.32
N LYS A 157 6.05 -35.85 -12.72
CA LYS A 157 4.88 -36.67 -13.09
C LYS A 157 4.03 -36.06 -14.20
N SER A 158 4.20 -34.77 -14.49
CA SER A 158 3.44 -34.03 -15.50
C SER A 158 4.16 -33.90 -16.84
N GLN A 159 5.34 -34.54 -16.98
CA GLN A 159 6.12 -34.67 -18.22
C GLN A 159 5.99 -36.10 -18.76
#